data_AF-A0A1E1W7L3-F1
#
_entry.id   AF-A0A1E1W7L3-F1
#
_cell.length_a   1.000
_cell.length_b   1.000
_cell.length_c   1.000
_cell.angle_alpha   90.00
_cell.angle_beta   90.00
_cell.angle_gamma   90.00
#
_symmetry.space_group_name_H-M   'P 1'
#
loop_
_entity.id
_entity.type
_entity.pdbx_description
1 polymer ?
#
loop_
_entity_poly.entity_id
_entity_poly.type
_entity_poly.pdbx_seq_one_letter_code
_entity_poly.pdbx_strand_id
1 'polypeptide(L)'
;SVRDMKPAALGHCKHFTERQVGGERYNIFTGCPAAKTCTMILRGGAEQFLEETERSLHDAIMIVRRTIKNDAVVAGGGAIDMELSRHLREHSKGVAGKEQ
;
A
#
# COMPACT_ATOMS: atom_id res chain seq x y z
N SER A 1 26.71 12.80 21.69
CA SER A 1 26.67 13.17 23.12
C SER A 1 25.33 13.84 23.40
N VAL A 2 24.65 13.53 24.50
CA VAL A 2 23.34 14.15 24.84
C VAL A 2 23.47 15.66 25.06
N ARG A 3 24.71 16.16 25.22
CA ARG A 3 25.05 17.57 25.46
C ARG A 3 24.74 18.53 24.30
N ASP A 4 24.64 18.03 23.07
CA ASP A 4 24.40 18.86 21.86
C ASP A 4 22.94 18.79 21.36
N MET A 5 22.02 18.22 22.14
CA MET A 5 20.64 18.05 21.73
C MET A 5 19.89 19.38 21.81
N LYS A 6 19.46 19.90 20.65
CA LYS A 6 18.67 21.13 20.56
C LYS A 6 17.19 20.81 20.77
N PRO A 7 16.40 21.69 21.43
CA PRO A 7 14.96 21.48 21.60
C PRO A 7 14.19 21.23 20.29
N ALA A 8 14.67 21.81 19.18
CA ALA A 8 14.11 21.59 17.84
C ALA A 8 14.23 20.15 17.32
N ALA A 9 15.07 19.31 17.93
CA ALA A 9 15.19 17.90 17.57
C ALA A 9 14.10 17.02 18.22
N LEU A 10 13.32 17.56 19.17
CA LEU A 10 12.28 16.82 19.87
C LEU A 10 10.96 16.82 19.08
N GLY A 11 10.27 15.69 19.10
CA GLY A 11 8.92 15.53 18.55
C GLY A 11 7.84 15.72 19.61
N HIS A 12 6.62 16.04 19.16
CA HIS A 12 5.45 16.16 20.03
C HIS A 12 4.34 15.20 19.57
N CYS A 13 3.66 14.59 20.54
CA CYS A 13 2.44 13.80 20.33
C CYS A 13 1.35 14.28 21.30
N LYS A 14 0.08 14.10 20.94
CA LYS A 14 -1.04 14.48 21.83
C LYS A 14 -1.29 13.44 22.90
N HIS A 15 -1.17 12.15 22.56
CA HIS A 15 -1.43 11.06 23.49
C HIS A 15 -0.36 9.98 23.36
N PHE A 16 0.10 9.53 24.52
CA PHE A 16 0.98 8.38 24.65
C PHE A 16 0.29 7.37 25.55
N THR A 17 0.15 6.14 25.04
CA THR A 17 -0.46 5.05 25.81
C THR A 17 0.35 3.79 25.63
N GLU A 18 0.70 3.14 26.72
CA GLU A 18 1.13 1.76 26.68
C GLU A 18 -0.10 0.85 26.70
N ARG A 19 -0.21 -0.05 25.72
CA ARG A 19 -1.30 -1.02 25.65
C ARG A 19 -0.73 -2.41 25.48
N GLN A 20 -1.27 -3.36 26.23
CA GLN A 20 -1.01 -4.77 26.03
C GLN A 20 -1.89 -5.29 24.89
N VAL A 21 -1.25 -5.91 23.89
CA VAL A 21 -1.92 -6.48 22.73
C VAL A 21 -1.47 -7.94 22.64
N GLY A 22 -2.34 -8.87 23.01
CA GLY A 22 -1.97 -10.27 23.16
C GLY A 22 -1.00 -10.46 24.33
N GLY A 23 0.13 -11.13 24.10
CA GLY A 23 1.16 -11.36 25.11
C GLY A 23 2.16 -10.22 25.28
N GLU A 24 2.16 -9.21 24.40
CA GLU A 24 3.20 -8.19 24.32
C GLU A 24 2.67 -6.79 24.65
N ARG A 25 3.57 -5.90 25.12
CA ARG A 25 3.23 -4.50 25.40
C ARG A 25 3.76 -3.60 24.30
N TYR A 26 2.88 -2.73 23.80
CA TYR A 26 3.19 -1.77 22.75
C TYR A 26 3.03 -0.34 23.28
N ASN A 27 4.01 0.49 22.96
CA ASN A 27 4.00 1.92 23.24
C ASN A 27 3.43 2.66 22.03
N ILE A 28 2.21 3.19 22.16
CA ILE A 28 1.45 3.77 21.06
C ILE A 28 1.40 5.29 21.22
N PHE A 29 1.95 5.99 20.22
CA PHE A 29 1.86 7.43 20.08
C PHE A 29 0.70 7.76 19.15
N THR A 30 -0.25 8.59 19.60
CA THR A 30 -1.38 9.03 18.77
C THR A 30 -1.56 10.55 18.81
N GLY A 31 -2.23 11.06 17.78
CA GLY A 31 -2.43 12.50 17.60
C GLY A 31 -1.12 13.24 17.33
N CYS A 32 -0.27 12.70 16.46
CA CYS A 32 0.97 13.34 16.01
C CYS A 32 0.69 14.18 14.74
N PRO A 33 0.49 15.50 14.82
CA PRO A 33 0.05 16.32 13.68
C PRO A 33 1.07 16.41 12.54
N ALA A 34 2.37 16.28 12.85
CA ALA A 34 3.44 16.28 11.86
C ALA A 34 3.76 14.87 11.32
N ALA A 35 3.05 13.83 11.76
CA ALA A 35 3.33 12.47 11.32
C ALA A 35 2.95 12.30 9.85
N LYS A 36 3.95 11.91 9.05
CA LYS A 36 3.78 11.44 7.66
C LYS A 36 3.77 9.92 7.58
N THR A 37 3.71 9.26 8.73
CA THR A 37 3.79 7.82 8.90
C THR A 37 2.61 7.33 9.71
N CYS A 38 2.20 6.10 9.44
CA CYS A 38 1.23 5.37 10.24
C CYS A 38 1.75 3.95 10.46
N THR A 39 1.26 3.30 11.52
CA THR A 39 1.62 1.92 11.85
C THR A 39 0.33 1.14 12.03
N MET A 40 0.23 -0.02 11.38
CA MET A 40 -0.88 -0.94 11.51
C MET A 40 -0.40 -2.19 12.26
N ILE A 41 -1.15 -2.63 13.26
CA ILE A 41 -0.85 -3.85 14.02
C ILE A 41 -1.76 -4.96 13.49
N LEU A 42 -1.17 -5.96 12.85
CA LEU A 42 -1.87 -7.14 12.34
C LEU A 42 -1.87 -8.25 13.39
N ARG A 43 -2.99 -8.97 13.51
CA ARG A 43 -3.12 -10.13 14.41
C ARG A 43 -3.79 -11.28 13.66
N GLY A 44 -3.30 -12.49 13.89
CA GLY A 44 -3.79 -13.70 13.23
C GLY A 44 -3.47 -14.94 14.05
N GLY A 45 -4.19 -16.03 13.79
CA GLY A 45 -4.04 -17.31 14.52
C GLY A 45 -2.85 -18.15 14.06
N ALA A 46 -2.30 -17.89 12.88
CA ALA A 46 -1.07 -18.50 12.39
C ALA A 46 -0.19 -17.47 11.66
N GLU A 47 1.11 -17.65 11.72
CA GLU A 47 2.12 -16.77 11.12
C GLU A 47 1.93 -16.66 9.60
N GLN A 48 1.62 -17.77 8.92
CA GLN A 48 1.38 -17.80 7.48
C GLN A 48 0.24 -16.88 7.04
N PHE A 49 -0.83 -16.77 7.85
CA PHE A 49 -1.94 -15.85 7.56
C PHE A 49 -1.55 -14.40 7.79
N LEU A 50 -0.69 -14.13 8.78
CA LEU A 50 -0.17 -12.79 9.04
C LEU A 50 0.69 -12.32 7.87
N GLU A 51 1.62 -13.15 7.41
CA GLU A 51 2.46 -12.86 6.25
C GLU A 51 1.62 -12.59 4.99
N GLU A 52 0.58 -13.40 4.76
CA GLU A 52 -0.29 -13.21 3.60
C GLU A 52 -1.13 -11.94 3.71
N THR A 53 -1.59 -11.60 4.92
CA THR A 53 -2.34 -10.35 5.18
C THR A 53 -1.44 -9.14 4.99
N GLU A 54 -0.19 -9.21 5.43
CA GLU A 54 0.80 -8.15 5.20
C GLU A 54 1.04 -7.92 3.71
N ARG A 55 1.27 -9.00 2.94
CA ARG A 55 1.43 -8.93 1.48
C ARG A 55 0.20 -8.32 0.81
N SER A 56 -0.99 -8.78 1.17
CA SER A 56 -2.26 -8.29 0.63
C SER A 56 -2.48 -6.79 0.88
N LEU A 57 -2.19 -6.32 2.11
CA LEU A 57 -2.28 -4.90 2.46
C LEU A 57 -1.24 -4.06 1.74
N HIS A 58 -0.01 -4.57 1.64
CA HIS A 58 1.06 -3.90 0.91
C HIS A 58 0.66 -3.66 -0.55
N ASP A 59 0.12 -4.67 -1.23
CA ASP A 59 -0.32 -4.57 -2.62
C ASP A 59 -1.46 -3.57 -2.80
N ALA A 60 -2.45 -3.60 -1.91
CA ALA A 60 -3.56 -2.64 -1.91
C ALA A 60 -3.06 -1.18 -1.73
N ILE A 61 -2.16 -0.95 -0.78
CA ILE A 61 -1.56 0.38 -0.55
C ILE A 61 -0.77 0.84 -1.78
N MET A 62 -0.02 -0.07 -2.42
CA MET A 62 0.74 0.24 -3.63
C MET A 62 -0.16 0.61 -4.81
N ILE A 63 -1.33 -0.02 -4.95
CA ILE A 63 -2.32 0.37 -5.97
C ILE A 63 -2.83 1.78 -5.70
N VAL A 64 -3.29 2.08 -4.48
CA VAL A 64 -3.78 3.42 -4.12
C VAL A 64 -2.69 4.48 -4.34
N ARG A 65 -1.44 4.18 -3.97
CA ARG A 65 -0.30 5.06 -4.21
C ARG A 65 -0.07 5.33 -5.71
N ARG A 66 -0.26 4.33 -6.58
CA ARG A 66 -0.15 4.50 -8.02
C ARG A 66 -1.30 5.34 -8.56
N THR A 67 -2.52 5.10 -8.10
CA THR A 67 -3.71 5.88 -8.48
C THR A 67 -3.57 7.36 -8.12
N ILE A 68 -2.98 7.68 -6.96
CA ILE A 68 -2.70 9.08 -6.57
C ILE A 68 -1.73 9.77 -7.54
N LYS A 69 -0.84 9.03 -8.20
CA LYS A 69 0.11 9.58 -9.18
C LYS A 69 -0.46 9.64 -10.60
N ASN A 70 -1.41 8.77 -10.93
CA ASN A 70 -2.01 8.66 -12.24
C ASN A 70 -3.49 8.24 -12.10
N ASP A 71 -4.38 9.12 -12.56
CA ASP A 71 -5.83 8.94 -12.43
C ASP A 71 -6.44 8.00 -13.49
N ALA A 72 -5.64 7.48 -14.43
CA ALA A 72 -6.11 6.54 -15.43
C ALA A 72 -6.35 5.15 -14.82
N VAL A 73 -7.60 4.68 -14.88
CA VAL A 73 -8.02 3.35 -14.47
C VAL A 73 -8.69 2.62 -15.63
N VAL A 74 -8.52 1.30 -15.69
CA VAL A 74 -9.14 0.43 -16.70
C VAL A 74 -10.16 -0.50 -16.06
N ALA A 75 -11.12 -0.94 -16.86
CA ALA A 75 -12.08 -1.96 -16.43
C ALA A 75 -11.37 -3.30 -16.17
N GLY A 76 -11.71 -3.95 -15.06
CA GLY A 76 -11.22 -5.29 -14.70
C GLY A 76 -12.11 -6.41 -15.26
N GLY A 77 -11.99 -7.61 -14.66
CA GLY A 77 -12.88 -8.74 -14.97
C GLY A 77 -12.75 -9.28 -16.41
N GLY A 78 -11.57 -9.13 -17.02
CA GLY A 78 -11.31 -9.55 -18.41
C GLY A 78 -11.83 -8.58 -19.48
N ALA A 79 -12.50 -7.48 -19.10
CA ALA A 79 -13.01 -6.50 -20.07
C ALA A 79 -11.88 -5.86 -20.90
N ILE A 80 -10.76 -5.52 -20.26
CA ILE A 80 -9.58 -4.98 -20.94
C ILE A 80 -8.95 -5.99 -21.90
N ASP A 81 -8.92 -7.27 -21.52
CA ASP A 81 -8.35 -8.34 -22.35
C ASP A 81 -9.20 -8.58 -23.60
N MET A 82 -10.53 -8.51 -23.47
CA MET A 82 -11.45 -8.60 -24.61
C MET A 82 -11.29 -7.42 -25.56
N GLU A 83 -11.21 -6.20 -25.03
CA GLU A 83 -11.04 -5.00 -25.85
C GLU A 83 -9.69 -4.99 -26.57
N LEU A 84 -8.61 -5.38 -25.89
CA LEU A 84 -7.29 -5.52 -26.50
C LEU A 84 -7.28 -6.59 -27.61
N SER A 85 -7.93 -7.74 -27.37
CA SER A 85 -8.05 -8.81 -28.36
C SER A 85 -8.82 -8.35 -29.60
N ARG A 86 -9.91 -7.60 -29.42
CA ARG A 86 -10.68 -7.01 -30.52
C ARG A 86 -9.82 -6.04 -31.33
N HIS A 87 -9.11 -5.14 -30.64
CA HIS A 87 -8.27 -4.14 -31.27
C HIS A 87 -7.12 -4.76 -32.09
N LEU A 88 -6.41 -5.73 -31.51
CA LEU A 88 -5.34 -6.45 -32.20
C LEU A 88 -5.84 -7.21 -33.43
N ARG A 89 -7.01 -7.85 -33.34
CA ARG A 89 -7.62 -8.58 -34.46
C ARG A 89 -8.09 -7.67 -35.58
N GLU A 90 -8.52 -6.45 -35.27
CA GLU A 90 -8.83 -5.45 -36.30
C GLU A 90 -7.56 -4.94 -36.97
N HIS A 91 -6.52 -4.69 -36.18
CA HIS A 91 -5.23 -4.25 -36.71
C HIS A 91 -4.60 -5.30 -37.63
N SER A 92 -4.64 -6.59 -37.26
CA SER A 92 -4.03 -7.66 -38.08
C SER A 92 -4.67 -7.80 -39.46
N LYS A 93 -5.96 -7.45 -39.63
CA LYS A 93 -6.60 -7.42 -40.96
C LYS A 93 -5.98 -6.38 -41.91
N GLY A 94 -5.36 -5.34 -41.36
CA GLY A 94 -4.63 -4.33 -42.12
C GLY A 94 -3.18 -4.70 -42.42
N VAL A 95 -2.65 -5.76 -41.80
CA VAL A 95 -1.28 -6.24 -42.00
C VAL A 95 -1.31 -7.38 -43.02
N ALA A 96 -0.63 -7.20 -44.14
CA ALA A 96 -0.53 -8.22 -45.19
C ALA A 96 0.72 -9.08 -44.99
N GLY A 97 0.57 -10.41 -45.05
CA GLY A 97 1.69 -11.37 -45.03
C GLY A 97 1.59 -12.40 -43.90
N LYS A 98 2.68 -13.14 -43.66
CA LYS A 98 2.77 -14.19 -42.62
C LYS A 98 2.78 -13.67 -41.18
N GLU A 99 2.79 -12.36 -40.99
CA GLU A 99 2.73 -11.70 -39.68
C GLU A 99 1.28 -11.43 -39.21
N GLN A 100 0.28 -11.82 -40.01
CA GLN A 100 -1.14 -11.78 -39.67
C GLN A 100 -1.55 -12.90 -38.69
#